data_AF-A0A0R3WTP9-F1
#
_entry.id   AF-A0A0R3WTP9-F1
#
_cell.length_a   1.000
_cell.length_b   1.000
_cell.length_c   1.000
_cell.angle_alpha   90.00
_cell.angle_beta   90.00
_cell.angle_gamma   90.00
#
_symmetry.space_group_name_H-M   'P 1'
#
loop_
_entity.id
_entity.type
_entity.pdbx_description
1 polymer ?
#
loop_
_entity_poly.entity_id
_entity_poly.type
_entity_poly.pdbx_seq_one_letter_code
_entity_poly.pdbx_strand_id
1 'polypeptide(L)'
;MTRAYTYFLLLFVQVETEQIVCDTTEPTLSRMRVSALVQHRGSVPLFWSQDTARLVVGKPPLAITWQDPSYEAFGKHFADLIERHGAPVIVLNLMKQREKRRFEQQLTDGLLEGIKFLNQV
;
A
#
# COMPACT_ATOMS: atom_id res chain seq x y z
N MET A 1 14.02 -28.75 11.43
CA MET A 1 14.46 -28.10 10.18
C MET A 1 13.43 -28.46 9.13
N THR A 2 12.45 -27.61 8.81
CA THR A 2 12.56 -26.40 7.99
C THR A 2 11.57 -25.34 8.47
N ARG A 3 11.99 -24.09 8.32
CA ARG A 3 11.52 -22.90 9.03
C ARG A 3 10.13 -22.45 8.59
N ALA A 4 9.39 -21.94 9.58
CA ALA A 4 8.22 -21.11 9.39
C ALA A 4 8.57 -19.85 8.58
N TYR A 5 8.18 -19.82 7.30
CA TYR A 5 8.22 -18.62 6.46
C TYR A 5 6.83 -18.02 6.23
N THR A 6 5.77 -18.63 6.79
CA THR A 6 4.38 -18.20 6.56
C THR A 6 3.99 -16.92 7.32
N TYR A 7 4.84 -16.39 8.22
CA TYR A 7 4.48 -15.26 9.08
C TYR A 7 5.14 -13.91 8.72
N PHE A 8 5.97 -13.83 7.66
CA PHE A 8 6.69 -12.59 7.34
C PHE A 8 6.04 -11.73 6.22
N LEU A 9 4.88 -12.12 5.71
CA LEU A 9 4.16 -11.43 4.63
C LEU A 9 3.04 -10.48 5.10
N LEU A 10 2.82 -10.33 6.40
CA LEU A 10 1.65 -9.62 6.96
C LEU A 10 2.03 -8.39 7.81
N LEU A 11 2.92 -7.53 7.32
CA LEU A 11 3.09 -6.17 7.87
C LEU A 11 2.66 -5.09 6.86
N PHE A 12 1.77 -5.45 5.93
CA PHE A 12 1.02 -4.44 5.20
C PHE A 12 -0.20 -4.03 6.01
N VAL A 13 -0.10 -2.89 6.69
CA VAL A 13 -1.28 -2.26 7.27
C VAL A 13 -2.06 -1.68 6.11
N GLN A 14 -3.26 -2.20 5.86
CA GLN A 14 -4.19 -1.71 4.84
C GLN A 14 -5.47 -1.23 5.52
N VAL A 15 -5.99 -0.10 5.05
CA VAL A 15 -7.29 0.43 5.41
C VAL A 15 -8.08 0.66 4.13
N GLU A 16 -9.30 0.16 4.10
CA GLU A 16 -10.30 0.44 3.07
C GLU A 16 -11.30 1.46 3.64
N THR A 17 -11.53 2.53 2.89
CA THR A 17 -12.53 3.54 3.22
C THR A 17 -13.59 3.56 2.13
N GLU A 18 -14.84 3.29 2.48
CA GLU A 18 -15.97 3.35 1.56
C GLU A 18 -16.85 4.57 1.87
N GLN A 19 -17.08 5.40 0.86
CA GLN A 19 -18.05 6.48 0.90
C GLN A 19 -19.31 6.05 0.15
N ILE A 20 -20.43 5.96 0.86
CA ILE A 20 -21.74 5.67 0.27
C ILE A 20 -22.58 6.95 0.28
N VAL A 21 -23.13 7.30 -0.88
CA VAL A 21 -24.02 8.45 -1.06
C VAL A 21 -25.37 7.93 -1.52
N CYS A 22 -26.42 8.38 -0.83
CA CYS A 22 -27.80 8.06 -1.15
C CYS A 22 -28.55 9.35 -1.47
N ASP A 23 -29.14 9.43 -2.66
CA ASP A 23 -30.02 10.51 -3.08
C ASP A 23 -31.46 10.17 -2.68
N THR A 24 -31.96 10.87 -1.66
CA THR A 24 -33.30 10.70 -1.08
C THR A 24 -34.35 11.60 -1.72
N THR A 25 -34.05 12.28 -2.83
CA THR A 25 -35.03 13.08 -3.58
C THR A 25 -36.20 12.23 -4.11
N GLU A 26 -35.94 10.95 -4.40
CA GLU A 26 -36.96 9.97 -4.76
C GLU A 26 -37.41 9.20 -3.48
N PRO A 27 -38.67 9.29 -3.06
CA PRO A 27 -39.14 8.71 -1.80
C PRO A 27 -39.38 7.19 -1.87
N THR A 28 -39.26 6.59 -3.05
CA THR A 28 -39.47 5.15 -3.25
C THR A 28 -38.13 4.43 -3.37
N LEU A 29 -37.99 3.32 -2.65
CA LEU A 29 -36.75 2.53 -2.65
C LEU A 29 -36.33 2.10 -4.06
N SER A 30 -37.30 1.80 -4.93
CA SER A 30 -37.07 1.38 -6.32
C SER A 30 -36.49 2.46 -7.24
N ARG A 31 -36.58 3.74 -6.84
CA ARG A 31 -36.08 4.89 -7.62
C ARG A 31 -34.96 5.64 -6.89
N MET A 32 -34.63 5.20 -5.69
CA MET A 32 -33.55 5.75 -4.89
C MET A 32 -32.21 5.50 -5.60
N ARG A 33 -31.40 6.54 -5.73
CA ARG A 33 -30.08 6.42 -6.36
C ARG A 33 -29.03 6.31 -5.26
N VAL A 34 -28.27 5.22 -5.27
CA VAL A 34 -27.19 4.97 -4.32
C VAL A 34 -25.90 4.78 -5.10
N SER A 35 -24.84 5.45 -4.66
CA SER A 35 -23.50 5.35 -5.23
C SER A 35 -22.51 5.03 -4.11
N ALA A 36 -21.47 4.26 -4.41
CA ALA A 36 -20.38 3.98 -3.50
C ALA A 36 -19.03 4.25 -4.16
N LEU A 37 -18.06 4.72 -3.37
CA LEU A 37 -16.67 4.93 -3.77
C LEU A 37 -15.76 4.34 -2.70
N VAL A 38 -14.87 3.43 -3.11
CA VAL A 38 -13.88 2.80 -2.23
C VAL A 38 -12.49 3.40 -2.48
N GLN A 39 -11.77 3.70 -1.41
CA GLN A 39 -10.38 4.15 -1.43
C GLN A 39 -9.52 3.27 -0.52
N HIS A 40 -8.33 2.90 -1.00
CA HIS A 40 -7.36 2.11 -0.26
C HIS A 40 -6.19 2.95 0.21
N ARG A 41 -5.82 2.78 1.48
CA ARG A 41 -4.59 3.34 2.05
C ARG A 41 -3.80 2.22 2.72
N GLY A 42 -2.60 1.97 2.23
CA GLY A 42 -1.71 0.94 2.76
C GLY A 42 -0.32 1.45 3.10
N SER A 43 0.45 0.65 3.83
CA SER A 43 1.90 0.81 3.85
C SER A 43 2.50 0.47 2.48
N VAL A 44 3.69 1.00 2.21
CA VAL A 44 4.41 0.76 0.96
C VAL A 44 4.73 -0.75 0.85
N PRO A 45 4.41 -1.43 -0.28
CA PRO A 45 4.53 -2.88 -0.47
C PRO A 45 5.98 -3.37 -0.61
N LEU A 46 6.87 -2.96 0.30
CA LEU A 46 8.28 -3.31 0.36
C LEU A 46 8.60 -3.98 1.69
N PHE A 47 9.73 -4.69 1.74
CA PHE A 47 10.27 -5.22 2.98
C PHE A 47 11.10 -4.16 3.68
N TRP A 48 10.50 -3.49 4.66
CA TRP A 48 11.16 -2.45 5.43
C TRP A 48 10.80 -2.55 6.91
N SER A 49 11.66 -2.00 7.77
CA SER A 49 11.44 -1.96 9.21
C SER A 49 11.89 -0.63 9.80
N GLN A 50 11.37 -0.35 11.00
CA GLN A 50 11.82 0.73 11.88
C GLN A 50 12.09 0.13 13.25
N ASP A 51 13.32 0.31 13.76
CA ASP A 51 13.68 -0.13 15.11
C ASP A 51 13.15 0.88 16.13
N THR A 52 12.00 0.55 16.74
CA THR A 52 11.34 1.37 17.75
C THR A 52 11.91 1.15 19.16
N ALA A 53 12.84 0.20 19.37
CA ALA A 53 13.41 -0.09 20.68
C ALA A 53 14.34 1.02 21.19
N ARG A 54 14.82 1.90 20.29
CA ARG A 54 15.68 3.05 20.61
C ARG A 54 14.94 4.37 20.50
N LEU A 55 13.86 4.52 21.27
CA LEU A 55 13.12 5.78 21.43
C LEU A 55 13.94 6.81 22.24
N VAL A 56 15.03 7.32 21.65
CA VAL A 56 15.75 8.48 22.17
C VAL A 56 15.74 9.55 21.07
N VAL A 57 15.04 10.65 21.34
CA VAL A 57 14.98 11.92 20.58
C VAL A 57 15.02 11.75 19.04
N GLY A 58 13.87 11.49 18.42
CA GLY A 58 13.70 11.59 16.95
C GLY A 58 12.81 10.50 16.33
N LYS A 59 12.57 10.63 15.01
CA LYS A 59 11.89 9.60 14.20
C LYS A 59 12.82 8.37 14.08
N PRO A 60 12.42 7.16 14.51
CA PRO A 60 13.26 5.98 14.44
C PRO A 60 13.71 5.68 13.01
N PRO A 61 14.97 5.27 12.78
CA PRO A 61 15.51 5.07 11.44
C PRO A 61 14.71 4.02 10.67
N LEU A 62 14.45 4.30 9.39
CA LEU A 62 13.88 3.35 8.44
C LEU A 62 14.99 2.61 7.70
N ALA A 63 14.80 1.30 7.49
CA ALA A 63 15.69 0.47 6.69
C ALA A 63 14.89 -0.48 5.79
N ILE A 64 15.31 -0.60 4.52
CA ILE A 64 14.90 -1.70 3.65
C ILE A 64 15.62 -2.96 4.15
N THR A 65 14.85 -3.99 4.52
CA THR A 65 15.38 -5.22 5.13
C THR A 65 15.67 -6.30 4.12
N TRP A 66 14.96 -6.30 2.99
CA TRP A 66 15.14 -7.24 1.90
C TRP A 66 14.74 -6.61 0.56
N GLN A 67 15.45 -6.96 -0.50
CA GLN A 67 15.10 -6.61 -1.88
C GLN A 67 14.64 -7.89 -2.58
N ASP A 68 13.40 -7.88 -3.07
CA ASP A 68 12.80 -8.97 -3.83
C ASP A 68 13.29 -8.90 -5.29
N PRO A 69 14.21 -9.78 -5.73
CA PRO A 69 14.84 -9.65 -7.05
C PRO A 69 13.85 -9.86 -8.21
N SER A 70 12.78 -10.63 -7.97
CA SER A 70 11.75 -10.93 -8.98
C SER A 70 10.47 -10.12 -8.75
N TYR A 71 10.42 -9.24 -7.74
CA TYR A 71 9.23 -8.49 -7.34
C TYR A 71 7.99 -9.39 -7.16
N GLU A 72 8.18 -10.64 -6.73
CA GLU A 72 7.10 -11.62 -6.61
C GLU A 72 6.07 -11.20 -5.54
N ALA A 73 6.54 -10.78 -4.36
CA ALA A 73 5.67 -10.31 -3.29
C ALA A 73 4.98 -9.00 -3.65
N PHE A 74 5.71 -8.11 -4.33
CA PHE A 74 5.19 -6.84 -4.84
C PHE A 74 4.09 -7.07 -5.89
N GLY A 75 4.32 -7.98 -6.84
CA GLY A 75 3.34 -8.40 -7.85
C GLY A 75 2.10 -9.03 -7.23
N LYS A 76 2.27 -9.94 -6.25
CA LYS A 76 1.15 -10.55 -5.52
C LYS A 76 0.27 -9.52 -4.82
N HIS A 77 0.88 -8.48 -4.23
CA HIS A 77 0.12 -7.39 -3.59
C HIS A 77 -0.79 -6.67 -4.59
N PHE A 78 -0.30 -6.32 -5.78
CA PHE A 78 -1.11 -5.66 -6.80
C PHE A 78 -2.10 -6.61 -7.49
N ALA A 79 -1.76 -7.88 -7.66
CA ALA A 79 -2.67 -8.90 -8.17
C ALA A 79 -3.91 -9.05 -7.27
N ASP A 80 -3.72 -9.10 -5.94
CA ASP A 80 -4.82 -9.13 -4.97
C ASP A 80 -5.70 -7.88 -5.03
N LEU A 81 -5.11 -6.69 -5.20
CA LEU A 81 -5.88 -5.45 -5.39
C LEU A 81 -6.72 -5.48 -6.67
N ILE A 82 -6.16 -5.98 -7.77
CA ILE A 82 -6.86 -6.11 -9.06
C ILE A 82 -7.97 -7.15 -8.97
N GLU A 83 -7.73 -8.28 -8.29
CA GLU A 83 -8.73 -9.33 -8.09
C GLU A 83 -9.95 -8.80 -7.30
N ARG A 84 -9.71 -7.98 -6.27
CA ARG A 84 -10.78 -7.45 -5.42
C ARG A 84 -11.50 -6.23 -5.99
N HIS A 85 -10.77 -5.31 -6.63
CA HIS A 85 -11.28 -3.97 -6.99
C HIS A 85 -11.24 -3.68 -8.49
N GLY A 86 -10.70 -4.59 -9.31
CA GLY A 86 -10.56 -4.42 -10.75
C GLY A 86 -9.35 -3.57 -11.15
N ALA A 87 -9.18 -3.43 -12.47
CA ALA A 87 -8.12 -2.63 -13.08
C ALA A 87 -8.69 -1.35 -13.73
N PRO A 88 -7.92 -0.24 -13.78
CA PRO A 88 -6.54 -0.09 -13.31
C PRO A 88 -6.45 0.21 -11.80
N VAL A 89 -5.34 -0.20 -11.18
CA VAL A 89 -4.95 0.26 -9.84
C VAL A 89 -4.13 1.54 -9.96
N ILE A 90 -4.63 2.64 -9.42
CA ILE A 90 -3.95 3.95 -9.43
C ILE A 90 -3.29 4.18 -8.08
N VAL A 91 -1.96 4.34 -8.07
CA VAL A 91 -1.18 4.56 -6.84
C VAL A 91 -0.85 6.04 -6.68
N LEU A 92 -1.31 6.65 -5.59
CA LEU A 92 -0.92 8.01 -5.19
C LEU A 92 0.21 7.97 -4.15
N ASN A 93 1.42 8.34 -4.55
CA ASN A 93 2.56 8.49 -3.64
C ASN A 93 2.73 9.95 -3.18
N LEU A 94 2.47 10.21 -1.91
CA LEU A 94 2.63 11.54 -1.27
C LEU A 94 3.78 11.58 -0.25
N MET A 95 4.68 10.60 -0.28
CA MET A 95 5.86 10.58 0.60
C MET A 95 6.75 11.80 0.38
N LYS A 96 7.39 12.27 1.46
CA LYS A 96 8.19 13.49 1.43
C LYS A 96 9.42 13.34 0.53
N GLN A 97 9.55 14.23 -0.46
CA GLN A 97 10.64 14.17 -1.44
C GLN A 97 11.89 14.99 -1.04
N ARG A 98 11.73 16.03 -0.22
CA ARG A 98 12.84 16.89 0.23
C ARG A 98 13.11 16.67 1.71
N GLU A 99 14.14 15.89 2.02
CA GLU A 99 14.51 15.51 3.39
C GLU A 99 15.99 15.80 3.68
N LYS A 100 16.33 16.12 4.95
CA LYS A 100 17.74 16.29 5.37
C LYS A 100 18.49 14.96 5.40
N ARG A 101 17.79 13.87 5.71
CA ARG A 101 18.27 12.48 5.69
C ARG A 101 17.29 11.67 4.85
N ARG A 102 17.79 10.81 3.96
CA ARG A 102 16.95 9.93 3.14
C ARG A 102 16.18 8.96 4.04
N PHE A 103 14.91 9.26 4.29
CA PHE A 103 14.05 8.47 5.16
C PHE A 103 12.89 7.89 4.35
N GLU A 104 12.00 8.73 3.84
CA GLU A 104 10.85 8.32 3.02
C GLU A 104 11.24 8.19 1.54
N GLN A 105 12.31 8.86 1.12
CA GLN A 105 12.80 8.78 -0.25
C GLN A 105 13.17 7.34 -0.66
N GLN A 106 13.76 6.54 0.24
CA GLN A 106 14.12 5.16 -0.05
C GLN A 106 12.91 4.26 -0.33
N LEU A 107 11.78 4.52 0.35
CA LEU A 107 10.52 3.83 0.07
C LEU A 107 9.92 4.28 -1.28
N THR A 108 10.04 5.57 -1.61
CA THR A 108 9.61 6.10 -2.91
C THR A 108 10.38 5.42 -4.04
N ASP A 109 11.71 5.34 -3.92
CA ASP A 109 12.57 4.74 -4.94
C ASP A 109 12.16 3.27 -5.19
N GLY A 110 12.04 2.46 -4.13
CA GLY A 110 11.65 1.05 -4.24
C GLY A 110 10.22 0.86 -4.77
N LEU A 111 9.28 1.73 -4.40
CA LEU A 111 7.90 1.70 -4.91
C LEU A 111 7.86 1.95 -6.42
N LEU A 112 8.59 2.98 -6.88
CA LEU A 112 8.64 3.33 -8.29
C LEU A 112 9.35 2.26 -9.13
N GLU A 113 10.44 1.68 -8.63
CA GLU A 113 11.11 0.56 -9.28
C GLU A 113 10.18 -0.65 -9.44
N GLY A 114 9.46 -1.04 -8.39
CA GLY A 114 8.49 -2.14 -8.45
C GLY A 114 7.34 -1.87 -9.41
N ILE A 115 6.76 -0.67 -9.39
CA ILE A 115 5.70 -0.28 -10.34
C ILE A 115 6.24 -0.32 -11.78
N LYS A 116 7.45 0.20 -12.00
CA LYS A 116 8.09 0.18 -13.31
C LYS A 116 8.37 -1.24 -13.79
N PHE A 117 8.73 -2.15 -12.88
CA PHE A 117 8.93 -3.57 -13.22
C PHE A 117 7.61 -4.22 -13.65
N LEU A 118 6.53 -4.04 -12.88
CA LEU A 118 5.23 -4.62 -13.23
C LEU A 118 4.65 -4.08 -14.54
N ASN A 119 4.89 -2.82 -14.87
CA ASN A 119 4.41 -2.19 -16.10
C ASN A 119 5.26 -2.54 -17.35
N GLN A 120 6.32 -3.33 -17.22
CA GLN A 120 7.11 -3.81 -18.38
C GLN A 120 6.52 -5.07 -19.02
N VAL A 121 5.56 -5.71 -18.35
CA VAL A 121 4.81 -6.88 -18.85
C VAL A 121 3.63 -6.40 -19.68
#